data_AF-A0A7S2PSP1-F1
#
_entry.id   AF-A0A7S2PSP1-F1
#
_cell.length_a   1.000
_cell.length_b   1.000
_cell.length_c   1.000
_cell.angle_alpha   90.00
_cell.angle_beta   90.00
_cell.angle_gamma   90.00
#
_symmetry.space_group_name_H-M   'P 1'
#
loop_
_entity.id
_entity.type
_entity.pdbx_description
1 polymer ?
#
loop_
_entity_poly.entity_id
_entity_poly.type
_entity_poly.pdbx_seq_one_letter_code
_entity_poly.pdbx_strand_id
1 'polypeptide(L)'
;VELTWQGPEFRFNCTRLVFQPERNPRLLGGSFTVRLRLRSDGRRIDTASLQHCVAEECRRLHDGVLVPEKGRRISQVGGQITVECAGGVRFEFPFADCIILPRAEEGSAAE
;
A
#
# COMPACT_ATOMS: atom_id res chain seq x y z
N VAL A 1 13.11 20.25 -15.67
CA VAL A 1 14.13 19.45 -14.96
C VAL A 1 13.45 18.23 -14.35
N GLU A 2 13.99 17.03 -14.55
CA GLU A 2 13.52 15.83 -13.85
C GLU A 2 14.34 15.62 -12.59
N LEU A 3 13.67 15.36 -11.48
CA LEU A 3 14.26 15.08 -10.18
C LEU A 3 13.83 13.68 -9.74
N THR A 4 14.78 12.88 -9.28
CA THR A 4 14.52 11.51 -8.81
C THR A 4 15.12 11.31 -7.43
N TRP A 5 14.34 10.73 -6.52
CA TRP A 5 14.78 10.37 -5.17
C TRP A 5 14.50 8.90 -4.87
N GLN A 6 15.46 8.27 -4.22
CA GLN A 6 15.40 6.92 -3.70
C GLN A 6 16.35 6.84 -2.50
N GLY A 7 16.00 6.06 -1.48
CA GLY A 7 16.79 5.96 -0.26
C GLY A 7 16.36 4.78 0.61
N PRO A 8 17.15 4.40 1.62
CA PRO A 8 16.76 3.39 2.60
C PRO A 8 15.47 3.77 3.35
N GLU A 9 15.21 5.05 3.55
CA GLU A 9 14.01 5.61 4.18
C GLU A 9 12.75 5.49 3.31
N PHE A 10 12.91 5.17 2.02
CA PHE A 10 11.82 4.93 1.08
C PHE A 10 11.50 3.45 0.96
N ARG A 11 11.65 2.70 2.05
CA ARG A 11 11.40 1.27 2.10
C ARG A 11 10.40 0.94 3.18
N PHE A 12 9.56 -0.04 2.93
CA PHE A 12 8.65 -0.58 3.92
C PHE A 12 8.48 -2.08 3.74
N ASN A 13 8.25 -2.78 4.85
CA ASN A 13 7.87 -4.18 4.86
C ASN A 13 6.41 -4.26 5.26
N CYS A 14 5.63 -5.08 4.59
CA CYS A 14 4.23 -5.26 4.97
C CYS A 14 3.75 -6.64 4.55
N THR A 15 2.60 -7.04 5.08
CA THR A 15 1.84 -8.17 4.57
C THR A 15 0.72 -7.64 3.68
N ARG A 16 0.43 -8.31 2.56
CA ARG A 16 -0.69 -7.96 1.69
C ARG A 16 -1.53 -9.17 1.36
N LEU A 17 -2.83 -8.95 1.24
CA LEU A 17 -3.76 -9.92 0.68
C LEU A 17 -3.70 -9.88 -0.85
N VAL A 18 -3.35 -11.02 -1.45
CA VAL A 18 -3.34 -11.19 -2.90
C VAL A 18 -4.51 -12.04 -3.33
N PHE A 19 -5.24 -11.52 -4.31
CA PHE A 19 -6.37 -12.17 -4.92
C PHE A 19 -6.09 -12.40 -6.40
N GLN A 20 -6.24 -13.63 -6.87
CA GLN A 20 -6.15 -13.98 -8.28
C GLN A 20 -7.43 -14.73 -8.65
N PRO A 21 -8.12 -14.38 -9.75
CA PRO A 21 -9.42 -14.96 -10.09
C PRO A 21 -9.48 -16.50 -10.12
N GLU A 22 -8.34 -17.16 -10.34
CA GLU A 22 -8.23 -18.61 -10.48
C GLU A 22 -7.42 -19.28 -9.37
N ARG A 23 -7.03 -18.53 -8.32
CA ARG A 23 -6.28 -19.09 -7.21
C ARG A 23 -6.90 -18.71 -5.87
N ASN A 24 -6.71 -19.60 -4.90
CA ASN A 24 -7.06 -19.29 -3.52
C ASN A 24 -6.33 -18.01 -3.09
N PRO A 25 -7.03 -17.09 -2.41
CA PRO A 25 -6.42 -15.88 -1.88
C PRO A 25 -5.30 -16.23 -0.90
N ARG A 26 -4.25 -15.41 -0.87
CA ARG A 26 -3.07 -15.66 -0.04
C ARG A 26 -2.61 -14.39 0.66
N LEU A 27 -2.02 -14.58 1.84
CA LEU A 27 -1.23 -13.57 2.53
C LEU A 27 0.21 -13.69 2.10
N LEU A 28 0.79 -12.59 1.64
CA LEU A 28 2.20 -12.52 1.26
C LEU A 28 2.87 -11.40 2.04
N GLY A 29 3.97 -11.71 2.71
CA GLY A 29 4.92 -10.71 3.18
C GLY A 29 5.76 -10.18 2.02
N GLY A 30 6.14 -8.91 2.06
CA GLY A 30 6.99 -8.31 1.05
C GLY A 30 7.77 -7.10 1.57
N SER A 31 8.90 -6.85 0.92
CA SER A 31 9.70 -5.64 1.09
C SER A 31 9.54 -4.78 -0.15
N PHE A 32 9.17 -3.52 0.04
CA PHE A 32 8.86 -2.57 -1.01
C PHE A 32 9.86 -1.42 -0.95
N THR A 33 10.20 -0.88 -2.13
CA THR A 33 11.01 0.33 -2.28
C THR A 33 10.24 1.32 -3.12
N VAL A 34 10.11 2.56 -2.62
CA VAL A 34 9.46 3.66 -3.29
C VAL A 34 10.53 4.50 -4.00
N ARG A 35 10.25 4.89 -5.25
CA ARG A 35 11.05 5.83 -6.03
C ARG A 35 10.17 7.00 -6.40
N LEU A 36 10.57 8.21 -5.98
CA LEU A 36 9.85 9.44 -6.33
C LEU A 36 10.49 10.06 -7.57
N ARG A 37 9.71 10.26 -8.64
CA ARG A 37 10.11 10.99 -9.85
C ARG A 37 9.21 12.21 -10.00
N LEU A 38 9.82 13.38 -10.17
CA LEU A 38 9.11 14.64 -10.29
C LEU A 38 9.66 15.46 -11.46
N ARG A 39 8.76 15.91 -12.34
CA ARG A 39 9.08 16.87 -13.40
C ARG A 39 8.79 18.29 -12.90
N SER A 40 9.82 19.12 -12.82
CA SER A 40 9.72 20.54 -12.46
C SER A 40 9.87 21.43 -13.70
N ASP A 41 9.12 22.52 -13.73
CA ASP A 41 9.22 23.62 -14.70
C ASP A 41 10.38 24.59 -14.39
N GLY A 42 11.19 24.31 -13.36
CA GLY A 42 12.30 25.15 -12.94
C GLY A 42 11.97 26.04 -11.73
N ARG A 43 10.74 25.98 -11.22
CA ARG A 43 10.41 26.60 -9.92
C ARG A 43 11.14 25.88 -8.78
N ARG A 44 11.44 26.65 -7.72
CA ARG A 44 12.01 26.10 -6.49
C ARG A 44 10.97 25.18 -5.83
N ILE A 45 11.31 23.91 -5.74
CA ILE A 45 10.51 22.89 -5.05
C ILE A 45 11.19 22.61 -3.71
N ASP A 46 10.40 22.52 -2.65
CA ASP A 46 10.89 22.04 -1.36
C ASP A 46 11.00 20.51 -1.39
N THR A 47 12.17 20.05 -1.82
CA THR A 47 12.47 18.63 -1.97
C THR A 47 12.62 17.93 -0.61
N ALA A 48 12.98 18.67 0.44
CA ALA A 48 13.14 18.11 1.78
C ALA A 48 11.77 17.71 2.35
N SER A 49 10.77 18.59 2.24
CA SER A 49 9.40 18.28 2.66
C SER A 49 8.82 17.10 1.86
N LEU A 50 9.07 17.02 0.55
CA LEU A 50 8.63 15.88 -0.26
C LEU A 50 9.25 14.55 0.20
N GLN A 51 10.56 14.53 0.42
CA GLN A 51 11.24 13.33 0.92
C GLN A 51 10.72 12.93 2.31
N HIS A 52 10.48 13.91 3.17
CA HIS A 52 9.93 13.68 4.51
C HIS A 52 8.56 13.02 4.46
N CYS A 53 7.64 13.55 3.63
CA CYS A 53 6.30 12.96 3.47
C CYS A 53 6.36 11.53 2.94
N VAL A 54 7.22 11.25 1.95
CA VAL A 54 7.38 9.87 1.42
C VAL A 54 7.93 8.93 2.49
N ALA A 55 8.91 9.36 3.28
CA ALA A 55 9.46 8.57 4.38
C ALA A 55 8.43 8.34 5.51
N GLU A 56 7.57 9.32 5.80
CA GLU A 56 6.47 9.18 6.73
C GLU A 56 5.44 8.16 6.25
N GLU A 57 5.05 8.20 4.98
CA GLU A 57 4.15 7.19 4.40
C GLU A 57 4.77 5.79 4.40
N CYS A 58 6.07 5.66 4.09
CA CYS A 58 6.76 4.37 4.19
C CYS A 58 6.75 3.83 5.62
N ARG A 59 6.94 4.69 6.63
CA ARG A 59 6.82 4.29 8.05
C ARG A 59 5.39 3.90 8.41
N ARG A 60 4.39 4.65 7.94
CA ARG A 60 2.97 4.35 8.17
C ARG A 60 2.58 2.99 7.59
N LEU A 61 3.16 2.61 6.44
CA LEU A 61 2.92 1.33 5.78
C LEU A 61 3.73 0.16 6.38
N HIS A 62 4.76 0.46 7.15
CA HIS A 62 5.66 -0.54 7.72
C HIS A 62 4.94 -1.42 8.74
N ASP A 63 5.23 -2.72 8.69
CA ASP A 63 4.66 -3.78 9.55
C ASP A 63 3.12 -3.89 9.52
N GLY A 64 2.45 -3.20 8.60
CA GLY A 64 1.00 -3.27 8.42
C GLY A 64 0.52 -4.43 7.53
N VAL A 65 -0.76 -4.74 7.64
CA VAL A 65 -1.52 -5.59 6.72
C VAL A 65 -2.28 -4.72 5.74
N LEU A 66 -1.86 -4.75 4.47
CA LEU A 66 -2.51 -4.02 3.38
C LEU A 66 -3.78 -4.76 2.94
N VAL A 67 -4.93 -4.12 3.16
CA VAL A 67 -6.25 -4.64 2.81
C VAL A 67 -6.85 -3.79 1.69
N PRO A 68 -7.05 -4.33 0.48
CA PRO A 68 -7.67 -3.58 -0.61
C PRO A 68 -9.18 -3.44 -0.39
N GLU A 69 -9.70 -2.23 -0.54
CA GLU A 69 -11.12 -1.92 -0.32
C GLU A 69 -12.05 -2.55 -1.39
N LYS A 70 -11.60 -2.68 -2.64
CA LYS A 70 -12.46 -3.09 -3.77
C LYS A 70 -12.68 -4.61 -3.84
N GLY A 71 -13.93 -4.99 -4.12
CA GLY A 71 -14.32 -6.34 -4.51
C GLY A 71 -14.45 -7.32 -3.34
N ARG A 72 -14.42 -6.83 -2.09
CA ARG A 72 -14.48 -7.66 -0.90
C ARG A 72 -15.53 -7.15 0.05
N ARG A 73 -16.11 -8.07 0.82
CA ARG A 73 -16.92 -7.70 1.97
C ARG A 73 -15.95 -7.54 3.13
N ILE A 74 -15.72 -6.28 3.49
CA ILE A 74 -14.94 -5.91 4.66
C ILE A 74 -15.93 -5.58 5.77
N SER A 75 -15.80 -6.23 6.91
CA SER A 75 -16.57 -5.90 8.11
C SER A 75 -15.65 -5.65 9.28
N GLN A 76 -16.06 -4.76 10.17
CA GLN A 76 -15.35 -4.46 11.40
C GLN A 76 -16.23 -4.84 12.57
N VAL A 77 -15.77 -5.79 13.39
CA VAL A 77 -16.51 -6.27 14.57
C VAL A 77 -15.51 -6.50 15.70
N GLY A 78 -15.75 -5.93 16.87
CA GLY A 78 -14.94 -6.19 18.07
C GLY A 78 -13.46 -5.83 17.91
N GLY A 79 -13.13 -4.78 17.15
CA GLY A 79 -11.73 -4.38 16.91
C GLY A 79 -10.98 -5.26 15.91
N GLN A 80 -11.66 -6.19 15.24
CA GLN A 80 -11.11 -7.01 14.15
C GLN A 80 -11.62 -6.47 12.81
N ILE A 81 -10.79 -6.57 11.79
CA ILE A 81 -11.21 -6.48 10.40
C ILE A 81 -11.39 -7.90 9.86
N THR A 82 -12.50 -8.14 9.17
CA THR A 82 -12.80 -9.38 8.50
C THR A 82 -12.84 -9.12 7.00
N VAL A 83 -12.08 -9.89 6.23
CA VAL A 83 -12.07 -9.85 4.77
C VAL A 83 -12.61 -11.17 4.24
N GLU A 84 -13.83 -11.12 3.69
CA GLU A 84 -14.42 -12.27 3.02
C GLU A 84 -14.09 -12.25 1.52
N CYS A 85 -13.63 -13.40 1.03
CA CYS A 85 -13.19 -13.62 -0.34
C CYS A 85 -14.24 -14.45 -1.10
N ALA A 86 -14.12 -14.46 -2.44
CA ALA A 86 -14.86 -15.42 -3.25
C ALA A 86 -14.53 -16.85 -2.81
N GLY A 87 -15.54 -17.72 -2.76
CA GLY A 87 -15.39 -19.11 -2.29
C GLY A 87 -15.42 -19.29 -0.77
N GLY A 88 -15.80 -18.26 0.00
CA GLY A 88 -16.02 -18.37 1.45
C GLY A 88 -14.76 -18.33 2.31
N VAL A 89 -13.58 -18.13 1.70
CA VAL A 89 -12.33 -17.93 2.44
C VAL A 89 -12.39 -16.61 3.20
N ARG A 90 -12.02 -16.64 4.47
CA ARG A 90 -12.06 -15.49 5.37
C ARG A 90 -10.70 -15.25 6.00
N PHE A 91 -10.31 -13.99 6.08
CA PHE A 91 -9.15 -13.54 6.83
C PHE A 91 -9.59 -12.58 7.92
N GLU A 92 -8.97 -12.68 9.09
CA GLU A 92 -9.25 -11.83 10.24
C GLU A 92 -7.94 -11.27 10.81
N PHE A 93 -7.93 -9.97 11.07
CA PHE A 93 -6.77 -9.27 11.62
C PHE A 93 -7.24 -8.22 12.62
N PRO A 94 -6.41 -7.89 13.64
CA PRO A 94 -6.66 -6.72 14.46
C PRO A 94 -6.73 -5.47 13.59
N PHE A 95 -7.75 -4.63 13.83
CA PHE A 95 -7.95 -3.39 13.08
C PHE A 95 -6.72 -2.47 13.18
N ALA A 96 -6.05 -2.46 14.33
CA ALA A 96 -4.86 -1.66 14.57
C ALA A 96 -3.67 -2.01 13.65
N ASP A 97 -3.64 -3.24 13.14
CA ASP A 97 -2.56 -3.72 12.26
C ASP A 97 -2.89 -3.53 10.77
N CYS A 98 -4.11 -3.08 10.45
CA CYS A 98 -4.62 -3.02 9.10
C CYS A 98 -4.55 -1.62 8.49
N ILE A 99 -4.14 -1.57 7.23
CA ILE A 99 -4.16 -0.37 6.41
C ILE A 99 -5.08 -0.64 5.23
N ILE A 100 -6.25 0.00 5.27
CA ILE A 100 -7.22 -0.08 4.17
C ILE A 100 -6.71 0.82 3.05
N LEU A 101 -6.40 0.21 1.90
CA LEU A 101 -5.94 0.95 0.73
C LEU A 101 -7.13 1.29 -0.17
N PRO A 102 -7.32 2.57 -0.52
CA PRO A 102 -8.34 2.96 -1.47
C PRO A 102 -8.05 2.33 -2.83
N ARG A 103 -9.09 2.19 -3.66
CA ARG A 103 -8.98 1.67 -5.03
C ARG A 103 -7.79 2.33 -5.75
N ALA A 104 -6.83 1.52 -6.20
CA ALA A 104 -6.00 1.93 -7.33
C ALA A 104 -6.93 2.02 -8.54
N GLU A 105 -7.14 3.22 -9.06
CA GLU A 105 -7.60 3.38 -10.43
C GLU A 105 -6.61 2.57 -11.29
N GLU A 106 -7.09 1.65 -12.13
CA GLU A 106 -6.24 1.01 -13.14
C GLU A 106 -5.84 2.08 -14.16
N GLY A 107 -4.84 2.86 -13.78
CA GLY A 107 -4.30 3.98 -14.54
C GLY A 107 -2.83 3.74 -14.79
N SER A 108 -2.54 3.19 -15.98
CA SER A 108 -1.28 3.37 -16.70
C SER A 108 -0.01 2.84 -16.01
N ALA A 109 0.13 1.52 -15.89
CA ALA A 109 1.42 0.90 -16.15
C ALA A 109 1.62 0.84 -17.69
N ALA A 110 1.84 2.01 -18.28
CA ALA A 110 2.39 2.16 -19.62
C ALA A 110 3.65 2.99 -19.45
N GLU A 111 4.77 2.28 -19.32
CA GLU A 111 6.11 2.65 -19.81
C GLU A 111 6.95 1.37 -19.85
#